data_AF-A0A7W2B0W7-F1
#
_entry.id   AF-A0A7W2B0W7-F1
#
_cell.length_a   1.000
_cell.length_b   1.000
_cell.length_c   1.000
_cell.angle_alpha   90.00
_cell.angle_beta   90.00
_cell.angle_gamma   90.00
#
_symmetry.space_group_name_H-M   'P 1'
#
loop_
_entity.id
_entity.type
_entity.pdbx_description
1 polymer ?
#
loop_
_entity_poly.entity_id
_entity_poly.type
_entity_poly.pdbx_seq_one_letter_code
_entity_poly.pdbx_strand_id
1 'polypeptide(L)'
;MNSDVNISIGLDPFYNFFNDKYEIHTFNESLTKLLFDIAANNGSLFIPYRDKAILAFENNYLITIVGISVVNQRAFKKLIELKVDGINYLDNTNNQIEIENVLKVIDNWLKK
;
A
#
# COMPACT_ATOMS: atom_id res chain seq x y z
N MET A 1 0.90 15.89 26.91
CA MET A 1 1.54 14.66 26.39
C MET A 1 0.50 13.98 25.54
N ASN A 2 0.54 14.17 24.21
CA ASN A 2 -0.26 13.35 23.32
C ASN A 2 0.68 12.26 22.83
N SER A 3 0.55 11.08 23.44
CA SER A 3 1.17 9.87 22.91
C SER A 3 0.49 9.56 21.60
N ASP A 4 1.14 9.85 20.48
CA ASP A 4 0.81 9.23 19.21
C ASP A 4 1.01 7.73 19.41
N VAL A 5 -0.09 7.03 19.70
CA VAL A 5 -0.12 5.58 19.74
C VAL A 5 0.08 5.15 18.29
N ASN A 6 1.32 4.87 17.92
CA ASN A 6 1.65 4.19 16.67
C ASN A 6 1.14 2.75 16.76
N ILE A 7 -0.16 2.57 16.53
CA ILE A 7 -0.69 1.27 16.14
C ILE A 7 -0.31 1.12 14.67
N SER A 8 0.86 0.55 14.44
CA SER A 8 1.22 0.03 13.13
C SER A 8 0.30 -1.15 12.83
N ILE A 9 -0.86 -0.88 12.22
CA ILE A 9 -1.51 -1.87 11.35
C ILE A 9 -0.68 -1.87 10.07
N GLY A 10 0.55 -2.36 10.19
CA GLY A 10 1.23 -2.87 9.03
C GLY A 10 0.33 -3.99 8.53
N LEU A 11 0.13 -4.05 7.22
CA LEU A 11 -0.06 -5.33 6.57
C LEU A 11 1.21 -6.15 6.87
N ASP A 12 1.34 -6.65 8.09
CA ASP A 12 2.48 -7.38 8.64
C ASP A 12 2.95 -8.50 7.70
N PRO A 13 2.05 -9.21 6.97
CA PRO A 13 2.50 -10.14 5.92
C PRO A 13 3.27 -9.46 4.78
N PHE A 14 2.87 -8.26 4.33
CA PHE A 14 3.57 -7.54 3.26
C PHE A 14 4.84 -6.85 3.75
N TYR A 15 4.83 -6.29 4.97
CA TYR A 15 6.00 -5.60 5.52
C TYR A 15 7.21 -6.54 5.60
N ASN A 16 7.03 -7.70 6.23
CA ASN A 16 8.09 -8.71 6.35
C ASN A 16 8.54 -9.21 4.97
N PHE A 17 7.62 -9.33 4.00
CA PHE A 17 7.95 -9.82 2.66
C PHE A 17 8.73 -8.84 1.79
N PHE A 18 8.39 -7.54 1.87
CA PHE A 18 9.05 -6.51 1.07
C PHE A 18 10.41 -6.11 1.64
N ASN A 19 10.60 -6.19 2.96
CA ASN A 19 11.76 -5.62 3.65
C ASN A 19 13.08 -6.27 3.19
N ASP A 20 13.04 -7.55 2.84
CA ASP A 20 14.22 -8.29 2.37
C ASP A 20 14.66 -7.92 0.95
N LYS A 21 13.78 -7.26 0.16
CA LYS A 21 13.98 -7.07 -1.29
C LYS A 21 13.92 -5.62 -1.76
N TYR A 22 13.27 -4.75 -0.99
CA TYR A 22 13.01 -3.37 -1.38
C TYR A 22 13.24 -2.43 -0.22
N GLU A 23 13.60 -1.18 -0.54
CA GLU A 23 13.57 -0.12 0.44
C GLU A 23 12.11 0.18 0.79
N ILE A 24 11.77 0.20 2.08
CA ILE A 24 10.41 0.50 2.55
C ILE A 24 10.46 1.74 3.42
N HIS A 25 9.62 2.72 3.07
CA HIS A 25 9.35 3.88 3.91
C HIS A 25 7.94 3.79 4.46
N THR A 26 7.79 4.10 5.75
CA THR A 26 6.48 4.22 6.39
C THR A 26 6.20 5.69 6.65
N PHE A 27 5.02 6.16 6.24
CA PHE A 27 4.57 7.51 6.50
C PHE A 27 3.34 7.49 7.38
N ASN A 28 3.19 8.47 8.26
CA ASN A 28 1.94 8.64 9.01
C ASN A 28 0.84 9.24 8.11
N GLU A 29 -0.38 9.27 8.64
CA GLU A 29 -1.55 9.82 7.96
C GLU A 29 -1.32 11.27 7.45
N SER A 30 -0.83 12.16 8.32
CA SER A 30 -0.64 13.57 7.99
C SER A 30 0.35 13.78 6.85
N LEU A 31 1.46 13.04 6.87
CA LEU A 31 2.48 13.10 5.82
C LEU A 31 1.96 12.49 4.52
N THR A 32 1.17 11.41 4.60
CA THR A 32 0.52 10.79 3.43
C THR A 32 -0.43 11.77 2.75
N LYS A 33 -1.26 12.48 3.51
CA LYS A 33 -2.14 13.56 3.02
C LYS A 33 -1.35 14.67 2.33
N LEU A 34 -0.26 15.12 2.94
CA LEU A 34 0.61 16.16 2.38
C LEU A 34 1.26 15.74 1.04
N LEU A 35 1.62 14.45 0.90
CA LEU A 35 2.32 13.94 -0.27
C LEU A 35 1.39 13.63 -1.46
N PHE A 36 0.16 13.20 -1.21
CA PHE A 36 -0.69 12.62 -2.26
C PHE A 36 -2.12 13.18 -2.36
N ASP A 37 -2.53 14.15 -1.54
CA ASP A 37 -3.90 14.67 -1.52
C ASP A 37 -4.97 13.56 -1.42
N ILE A 38 -4.77 12.63 -0.48
CA ILE A 38 -5.65 11.49 -0.22
C ILE A 38 -6.09 11.45 1.24
N ALA A 39 -7.35 11.07 1.49
CA ALA A 39 -7.87 10.84 2.84
C ALA A 39 -7.48 9.45 3.35
N ALA A 40 -6.23 9.26 3.80
CA ALA A 40 -5.84 8.05 4.52
C ALA A 40 -6.32 8.10 5.99
N ASN A 41 -6.61 6.95 6.59
CA ASN A 41 -6.94 6.83 8.02
C ASN A 41 -5.81 6.20 8.85
N ASN A 42 -4.89 5.47 8.20
CA ASN A 42 -3.74 4.84 8.84
C ASN A 42 -2.43 5.27 8.15
N GLY A 43 -1.30 4.82 8.68
CA GLY A 43 0.00 4.99 8.02
C GLY A 43 0.03 4.35 6.63
N SER A 44 0.88 4.88 5.75
CA SER A 44 1.11 4.34 4.41
C SER A 44 2.49 3.71 4.29
N LEU A 45 2.58 2.72 3.40
CA LEU A 45 3.82 2.07 3.00
C LEU A 45 4.18 2.52 1.60
N PHE A 46 5.40 3.00 1.43
CA PHE A 46 5.95 3.40 0.15
C PHE A 46 7.19 2.57 -0.17
N ILE A 47 7.20 1.99 -1.36
CA ILE A 47 8.21 1.05 -1.81
C ILE A 47 8.75 1.52 -3.15
N PRO A 48 9.86 2.28 -3.18
CA PRO A 48 10.53 2.63 -4.42
C PRO A 48 11.27 1.43 -5.02
N TYR A 49 11.25 1.33 -6.35
CA TYR A 49 12.03 0.35 -7.11
C TYR A 49 12.36 0.90 -8.50
N ARG A 50 13.62 1.29 -8.70
CA ARG A 50 14.12 1.90 -9.94
C ARG A 50 13.28 3.12 -10.35
N ASP A 51 12.61 3.04 -11.50
CA ASP A 51 11.75 4.06 -12.10
C ASP A 51 10.27 3.85 -11.78
N LYS A 52 9.97 3.01 -10.78
CA LYS A 52 8.63 2.72 -10.28
C LYS A 52 8.58 2.79 -8.76
N ALA A 53 7.37 2.83 -8.22
CA ALA A 53 7.12 2.63 -6.81
C ALA A 53 5.73 2.03 -6.58
N ILE A 54 5.53 1.55 -5.35
CA ILE A 54 4.23 1.20 -4.80
C ILE A 54 3.93 2.14 -3.64
N LEU A 55 2.69 2.61 -3.58
CA LEU A 55 2.12 3.24 -2.40
C LEU A 55 0.92 2.41 -1.95
N ALA A 56 0.97 1.90 -0.72
CA ALA A 56 -0.16 1.23 -0.08
C ALA A 56 -0.63 2.07 1.10
N PHE A 57 -1.93 2.33 1.19
CA PHE A 57 -2.52 3.09 2.30
C PHE A 57 -3.92 2.56 2.60
N GLU A 58 -4.37 2.76 3.84
CA GLU A 58 -5.74 2.44 4.23
C GLU A 58 -6.61 3.70 4.26
N ASN A 59 -7.88 3.54 3.92
CA ASN A 59 -8.95 4.50 4.10
C ASN A 59 -10.25 3.76 4.45
N ASN A 60 -10.78 3.97 5.66
CA ASN A 60 -12.07 3.43 6.10
C ASN A 60 -12.22 1.91 5.83
N TYR A 61 -11.29 1.09 6.33
CA TYR A 61 -11.25 -0.37 6.13
C TYR A 61 -10.99 -0.82 4.68
N LEU A 62 -10.64 0.10 3.78
CA LEU A 62 -10.18 -0.20 2.43
C LEU A 62 -8.67 0.03 2.32
N ILE A 63 -7.94 -1.02 1.95
CA ILE A 63 -6.53 -0.96 1.63
C ILE A 63 -6.39 -0.72 0.13
N THR A 64 -5.83 0.43 -0.23
CA THR A 64 -5.60 0.82 -1.62
C THR A 64 -4.12 0.68 -1.94
N ILE A 65 -3.80 -0.01 -3.03
CA ILE A 65 -2.42 -0.14 -3.51
C ILE A 65 -2.32 0.51 -4.88
N VAL A 66 -1.46 1.51 -4.97
CA VAL A 66 -1.21 2.33 -6.16
C VAL A 66 0.19 2.06 -6.67
N GLY A 67 0.29 1.77 -7.95
CA GLY A 67 1.53 1.75 -8.70
C GLY A 67 1.87 3.15 -9.20
N ILE A 68 3.10 3.56 -8.98
CA ILE A 68 3.65 4.83 -9.44
C ILE A 68 4.74 4.51 -10.44
N SER A 69 4.70 5.16 -11.61
CA SER A 69 5.78 5.11 -12.60
C SER A 69 6.33 6.51 -12.79
N VAL A 70 7.64 6.66 -12.83
CA VAL A 70 8.32 7.93 -13.09
C VAL A 70 9.03 7.94 -14.46
N VAL A 71 8.88 6.88 -15.25
CA VAL A 71 9.41 6.80 -16.62
C VAL A 71 8.69 7.83 -17.51
N ASN A 72 9.44 8.77 -18.07
CA ASN A 72 9.00 9.87 -18.93
C ASN A 72 8.09 10.91 -18.23
N GLN A 73 7.00 10.47 -17.60
CA GLN A 73 6.07 11.31 -16.85
C GLN A 73 5.52 10.54 -15.65
N ARG A 74 5.23 11.25 -14.55
CA ARG A 74 4.63 10.62 -13.37
C ARG A 74 3.24 10.09 -13.73
N ALA A 75 3.06 8.77 -13.63
CA ALA A 75 1.80 8.10 -13.83
C ALA A 75 1.41 7.33 -12.58
N PHE A 76 0.13 7.41 -12.21
CA PHE A 76 -0.46 6.72 -11.07
C PHE A 76 -1.47 5.71 -11.59
N LYS A 77 -1.42 4.48 -11.07
CA LYS A 77 -2.35 3.41 -11.43
C LYS A 77 -2.79 2.68 -10.18
N LYS A 78 -4.09 2.70 -9.86
CA LYS A 78 -4.64 1.80 -8.84
C LYS A 78 -4.44 0.36 -9.31
N LEU A 79 -3.70 -0.42 -8.54
CA LEU A 79 -3.39 -1.82 -8.85
C LEU A 79 -4.44 -2.74 -8.24
N ILE A 80 -4.78 -2.48 -6.98
CA ILE A 80 -5.77 -3.25 -6.23
C ILE A 80 -6.39 -2.38 -5.13
N GLU A 81 -7.60 -2.74 -4.76
CA GLU A 81 -8.33 -2.20 -3.62
C GLU A 81 -8.94 -3.38 -2.87
N LEU A 82 -8.69 -3.43 -1.57
CA LEU A 82 -9.04 -4.56 -0.71
C LEU A 82 -9.89 -4.06 0.43
N LYS A 83 -11.05 -4.69 0.67
CA LYS A 83 -11.80 -4.49 1.90
C LYS A 83 -11.32 -5.47 2.96
N VAL A 84 -11.03 -4.96 4.16
CA VAL A 84 -10.71 -5.78 5.33
C VAL A 84 -12.01 -6.22 5.98
N ASP A 85 -12.23 -7.53 6.10
CA ASP A 85 -13.38 -8.14 6.76
C ASP A 85 -12.91 -9.20 7.77
N GLY A 86 -12.69 -8.76 9.02
CA GLY A 86 -12.06 -9.58 10.05
C GLY A 86 -10.63 -9.96 9.67
N ILE A 87 -10.39 -11.24 9.40
CA ILE A 87 -9.09 -11.77 8.93
C ILE A 87 -9.01 -11.90 7.41
N ASN A 88 -10.11 -11.67 6.69
CA ASN A 88 -10.20 -11.85 5.25
C ASN A 88 -9.97 -10.54 4.51
N TYR A 89 -9.44 -10.66 3.29
CA TYR A 89 -9.33 -9.57 2.32
C TYR A 89 -10.27 -9.85 1.16
N LEU A 90 -11.10 -8.87 0.82
CA LEU A 90 -12.06 -8.97 -0.28
C LEU A 90 -11.70 -7.98 -1.39
N ASP A 91 -11.78 -8.39 -2.65
CA ASP A 91 -11.62 -7.49 -3.78
C ASP A 91 -12.88 -6.62 -4.02
N ASN A 92 -12.85 -5.80 -5.07
CA ASN A 92 -13.97 -4.93 -5.43
C ASN A 92 -15.22 -5.70 -5.95
N THR A 93 -15.13 -7.02 -6.12
CA THR A 93 -16.26 -7.91 -6.43
C THR A 93 -16.75 -8.67 -5.19
N ASN A 94 -16.24 -8.35 -4.00
CA ASN A 94 -16.47 -9.03 -2.73
C ASN A 94 -16.03 -10.51 -2.71
N ASN A 95 -15.12 -10.90 -3.61
CA ASN A 95 -14.51 -12.21 -3.56
C ASN A 95 -13.29 -12.18 -2.64
N GLN A 96 -13.11 -13.24 -1.85
CA GLN A 96 -11.89 -13.42 -1.07
C GLN A 96 -10.68 -13.47 -2.00
N ILE A 97 -9.67 -12.69 -1.65
CA ILE A 97 -8.41 -12.66 -2.36
C ILE A 97 -7.27 -13.03 -1.41
N GLU A 98 -6.56 -14.08 -1.80
CA GLU A 98 -5.37 -14.53 -1.09
C GLU A 98 -4.22 -13.52 -1.24
N ILE A 99 -3.40 -13.41 -0.19
CA ILE A 99 -2.27 -12.49 -0.10
C ILE A 99 -1.29 -12.70 -1.27
N GLU A 100 -1.10 -13.96 -1.71
CA GLU A 100 -0.23 -14.30 -2.83
C GLU A 100 -0.67 -13.68 -4.15
N ASN A 101 -1.98 -13.49 -4.34
CA ASN A 101 -2.50 -12.85 -5.55
C ASN A 101 -2.20 -11.35 -5.54
N VAL A 102 -2.36 -10.70 -4.38
CA VAL A 102 -1.97 -9.29 -4.17
C VAL A 102 -0.48 -9.12 -4.47
N LEU A 103 0.36 -10.01 -3.94
CA LEU A 103 1.81 -10.00 -4.18
C LEU A 103 2.16 -10.13 -5.66
N LYS A 104 1.52 -11.05 -6.39
CA LYS A 104 1.75 -11.21 -7.83
C LYS A 104 1.42 -9.94 -8.61
N VAL A 105 0.34 -9.23 -8.26
CA VAL A 105 -0.02 -7.97 -8.92
C VAL A 105 1.06 -6.91 -8.70
N ILE A 106 1.56 -6.80 -7.46
CA ILE A 106 2.62 -5.85 -7.10
C ILE A 106 3.94 -6.19 -7.81
N ASP A 107 4.37 -7.45 -7.74
CA ASP A 107 5.61 -7.92 -8.36
C ASP A 107 5.59 -7.72 -9.87
N ASN A 108 4.45 -8.01 -10.51
CA ASN A 108 4.23 -7.74 -11.94
C ASN A 108 4.32 -6.24 -12.26
N TRP A 109 3.83 -5.34 -11.40
CA TRP A 109 3.96 -3.91 -11.63
C TRP A 109 5.42 -3.45 -11.58
N LEU A 110 6.14 -3.89 -10.53
CA LEU A 110 7.52 -3.50 -10.27
C LEU A 110 8.50 -4.05 -11.31
N LYS A 111 8.26 -5.26 -11.84
CA LYS A 111 9.17 -5.94 -12.79
C LYS A 111 8.86 -5.73 -14.27
N LYS A 112 7.64 -5.29 -14.62
CA LYS A 112 7.32 -4.84 -15.99
C LYS A 112 8.10 -3.58 -16.33
#